data_AF-A0A1Q3D5K3-F1
#
_entry.id   AF-A0A1Q3D5K3-F1
#
_cell.length_a   1.000
_cell.length_b   1.000
_cell.length_c   1.000
_cell.angle_alpha   90.00
_cell.angle_beta   90.00
_cell.angle_gamma   90.00
#
_symmetry.space_group_name_H-M   'P 1'
#
loop_
_entity.id
_entity.type
_entity.pdbx_description
1 polymer ?
#
loop_
_entity_poly.entity_id
_entity_poly.type
_entity_poly.pdbx_seq_one_letter_code
_entity_poly.pdbx_strand_id
1 'polypeptide(L)'
;MNEKSHIAVALSKQTNEAQIEYRTRLTASIDVIRLLLRQGLPFRGHDESEKSKNYGNFFEFLEFFSDHNESIQKVVLTNAPEYLKLTSSQIQKDIVSAIASEIRETIISEIGDGLFSILIDESRDVSVKEQMAIVFDTIMNRFQNMKTRRGVL
;
A
#
# COMPACT_ATOMS: atom_id res chain seq x y z
N MET A 1 -43.86 14.61 -14.78
CA MET A 1 -42.67 15.44 -14.51
C MET A 1 -41.44 14.54 -14.63
N ASN A 2 -40.46 14.92 -15.45
CA ASN A 2 -39.28 14.10 -15.73
C ASN A 2 -38.25 14.30 -14.59
N GLU A 3 -38.12 13.33 -13.69
CA GLU A 3 -37.21 13.41 -12.53
C GLU A 3 -35.73 13.53 -12.93
N LYS A 4 -35.39 13.23 -14.20
CA LYS A 4 -34.02 13.30 -14.73
C LYS A 4 -33.52 14.72 -15.05
N SER A 5 -34.37 15.74 -15.02
CA SER A 5 -34.00 17.12 -15.38
C SER A 5 -33.71 18.05 -14.19
N HIS A 6 -33.68 17.52 -12.96
CA HIS A 6 -33.35 18.34 -11.79
C HIS A 6 -31.84 18.50 -11.60
N ILE A 7 -31.38 19.74 -11.41
CA ILE A 7 -29.97 20.10 -11.15
C ILE A 7 -29.39 19.27 -9.98
N ALA A 8 -30.18 19.02 -8.95
CA ALA A 8 -29.78 18.19 -7.80
C ALA A 8 -29.40 16.75 -8.21
N VAL A 9 -30.14 16.15 -9.14
CA VAL A 9 -29.86 14.79 -9.62
C VAL A 9 -28.57 14.77 -10.44
N ALA A 10 -28.37 15.76 -11.32
CA ALA A 10 -27.12 15.90 -12.08
C ALA A 10 -25.90 16.11 -11.16
N LEU A 11 -26.03 16.98 -10.14
CA LEU A 11 -24.97 17.26 -9.17
C LEU A 11 -24.61 16.02 -8.34
N SER A 12 -25.61 15.25 -7.90
CA SER A 12 -25.39 13.99 -7.16
C SER A 12 -24.69 12.92 -8.01
N LYS A 13 -24.98 12.87 -9.31
CA LYS A 13 -24.33 11.94 -10.23
C LYS A 13 -22.87 12.31 -10.43
N GLN A 14 -22.58 13.60 -10.64
CA GLN A 14 -21.21 14.10 -10.83
C GLN A 14 -20.34 13.85 -9.60
N THR A 15 -20.90 13.99 -8.39
CA THR A 15 -20.19 13.69 -7.13
C THR A 15 -19.87 12.20 -6.99
N ASN A 16 -20.79 11.31 -7.38
CA ASN A 16 -20.55 9.87 -7.38
C ASN A 16 -19.45 9.47 -8.37
N GLU A 17 -19.45 10.05 -9.57
CA GLU A 17 -18.45 9.78 -10.60
C GLU A 17 -17.04 10.21 -10.14
N ALA A 18 -16.90 11.42 -9.60
CA ALA A 18 -15.64 11.90 -9.03
C ALA A 18 -15.14 11.01 -7.87
N GLN A 19 -16.05 10.48 -7.04
CA GLN A 19 -15.68 9.57 -5.96
C GLN A 19 -15.18 8.22 -6.49
N ILE A 20 -15.79 7.69 -7.55
CA ILE A 20 -15.35 6.46 -8.22
C ILE A 20 -13.96 6.66 -8.82
N GLU A 21 -13.76 7.75 -9.57
CA GLU A 21 -12.46 8.07 -10.18
C GLU A 21 -11.35 8.24 -9.14
N TYR A 22 -11.65 8.91 -8.02
CA TYR A 22 -10.70 9.05 -6.92
C TYR A 22 -10.34 7.69 -6.30
N ARG A 23 -11.34 6.84 -6.04
CA ARG A 23 -11.10 5.50 -5.51
C ARG A 23 -10.27 4.65 -6.48
N THR A 24 -10.57 4.69 -7.78
CA THR A 24 -9.79 3.95 -8.78
C THR A 24 -8.32 4.38 -8.79
N ARG A 25 -8.04 5.70 -8.74
CA ARG A 25 -6.66 6.21 -8.59
C ARG A 25 -5.98 5.75 -7.32
N LEU A 26 -6.69 5.84 -6.19
CA LEU A 26 -6.15 5.48 -4.88
C LEU A 26 -5.83 3.99 -4.83
N THR A 27 -6.72 3.14 -5.33
CA THR A 27 -6.49 1.69 -5.44
C THR A 27 -5.28 1.39 -6.31
N ALA A 28 -5.18 1.98 -7.50
CA ALA A 28 -4.01 1.80 -8.37
C ALA A 28 -2.70 2.22 -7.67
N SER A 29 -2.71 3.35 -6.96
CA SER A 29 -1.56 3.84 -6.19
C SER A 29 -1.18 2.88 -5.06
N ILE A 30 -2.16 2.38 -4.31
CA ILE A 30 -1.95 1.40 -3.24
C ILE A 30 -1.35 0.11 -3.80
N ASP A 31 -1.86 -0.40 -4.93
CA ASP A 31 -1.36 -1.65 -5.52
C ASP A 31 0.09 -1.54 -5.99
N VAL A 32 0.47 -0.41 -6.61
CA VAL A 32 1.86 -0.13 -6.96
C VAL A 32 2.75 -0.04 -5.72
N ILE A 33 2.31 0.67 -4.67
CA ILE A 33 3.06 0.76 -3.41
C ILE A 33 3.24 -0.61 -2.77
N ARG A 34 2.18 -1.43 -2.73
CA ARG A 34 2.24 -2.81 -2.21
C ARG A 34 3.24 -3.65 -3.00
N LEU A 35 3.27 -3.53 -4.33
CA LEU A 35 4.24 -4.23 -5.17
C LEU A 35 5.67 -3.82 -4.81
N LEU A 36 5.95 -2.51 -4.73
CA LEU A 36 7.27 -1.98 -4.41
C LEU A 36 7.74 -2.43 -3.02
N LEU A 37 6.87 -2.33 -2.01
CA LEU A 37 7.17 -2.78 -0.65
C LEU A 37 7.51 -4.27 -0.60
N ARG A 38 6.73 -5.10 -1.30
CA ARG A 38 6.95 -6.56 -1.33
C ARG A 38 8.27 -6.95 -2.00
N GLN A 39 8.71 -6.18 -2.99
CA GLN A 39 9.96 -6.43 -3.72
C GLN A 39 11.17 -5.71 -3.11
N GLY A 40 10.96 -4.83 -2.12
CA GLY A 40 12.02 -3.98 -1.55
C GLY A 40 12.57 -2.96 -2.56
N LEU A 41 11.75 -2.53 -3.53
CA LEU A 41 12.18 -1.60 -4.58
C LEU A 41 12.06 -0.15 -4.11
N PRO A 42 13.01 0.74 -4.49
CA PRO A 42 12.87 2.16 -4.22
C PRO A 42 11.69 2.73 -5.01
N PHE A 43 10.95 3.65 -4.40
CA PHE A 43 9.76 4.22 -5.03
C PHE A 43 10.13 5.27 -6.06
N ARG A 44 11.20 6.01 -5.77
CA ARG A 44 11.61 7.24 -6.46
C ARG A 44 12.86 7.00 -7.29
N GLY A 45 12.93 7.70 -8.41
CA GLY A 45 14.11 7.78 -9.27
C GLY A 45 15.06 8.88 -8.80
N HIS A 46 16.17 9.04 -9.50
CA HIS A 46 17.08 10.16 -9.28
C HIS A 46 16.50 11.49 -9.81
N ASP A 47 15.72 11.42 -10.89
CA ASP A 47 15.05 12.55 -11.53
C ASP A 47 13.63 12.16 -11.96
N GLU A 48 12.64 12.91 -11.49
CA GLU A 48 11.23 12.74 -11.85
C GLU A 48 10.70 13.90 -12.72
N SER A 49 11.59 14.74 -13.24
CA SER A 49 11.24 15.81 -14.17
C SER A 49 10.70 15.25 -15.49
N GLU A 50 9.86 16.01 -16.20
CA GLU A 50 9.29 15.63 -17.52
C GLU A 50 10.33 15.33 -18.61
N LYS A 51 11.61 15.61 -18.36
CA LYS A 51 12.73 15.31 -19.27
C LYS A 51 13.44 14.02 -18.91
N SER A 52 13.10 13.41 -17.78
CA SER A 52 13.69 12.17 -17.32
C SER A 52 13.29 11.02 -18.24
N LYS A 53 14.22 10.08 -18.42
CA LYS A 53 13.96 8.80 -19.11
C LYS A 53 13.45 7.72 -18.16
N ASN A 54 13.51 7.98 -16.85
CA ASN A 54 13.06 7.06 -15.81
C ASN A 54 12.56 7.89 -14.64
N TYR A 55 11.23 7.92 -14.47
CA TYR A 55 10.56 8.73 -13.46
C TYR A 55 10.55 8.10 -12.06
N GLY A 56 11.30 7.01 -11.88
CA GLY A 56 11.26 6.19 -10.68
C GLY A 56 10.20 5.10 -10.75
N ASN A 57 10.44 4.01 -10.01
CA ASN A 57 9.64 2.80 -10.14
C ASN A 57 8.15 3.04 -9.88
N PHE A 58 7.75 3.95 -8.98
CA PHE A 58 6.33 4.23 -8.77
C PHE A 58 5.63 4.73 -10.03
N PHE A 59 6.24 5.70 -10.73
CA PHE A 59 5.67 6.24 -11.95
C PHE A 59 5.65 5.20 -13.07
N GLU A 60 6.77 4.49 -13.27
CA GLU A 60 6.88 3.45 -14.30
C GLU A 60 5.84 2.33 -14.09
N PHE A 61 5.66 1.86 -12.85
CA PHE A 61 4.65 0.83 -12.57
C PHE A 61 3.22 1.37 -12.67
N LEU A 62 2.98 2.63 -12.30
CA LEU A 62 1.66 3.23 -12.44
C LEU A 62 1.27 3.43 -13.92
N GLU A 63 2.23 3.84 -14.75
CA GLU A 63 2.06 3.93 -16.21
C GLU A 63 1.80 2.55 -16.82
N PHE A 64 2.62 1.56 -16.45
CA PHE A 64 2.38 0.16 -16.83
C PHE A 64 0.98 -0.30 -16.42
N PHE A 65 0.52 0.01 -15.20
CA PHE A 65 -0.83 -0.32 -14.75
C PHE A 65 -1.92 0.37 -15.57
N SER A 66 -1.72 1.64 -15.95
CA SER A 66 -2.67 2.34 -16.81
C SER A 66 -2.75 1.77 -18.22
N ASP A 67 -1.62 1.35 -18.81
CA ASP A 67 -1.59 0.81 -20.17
C ASP A 67 -2.38 -0.50 -20.31
N HIS A 68 -2.52 -1.23 -19.20
CA HIS A 68 -3.22 -2.52 -19.15
C HIS A 68 -4.64 -2.42 -18.57
N ASN A 69 -5.09 -1.22 -18.16
CA ASN A 69 -6.39 -1.04 -17.56
C ASN A 69 -7.01 0.32 -17.94
N GLU A 70 -7.97 0.27 -18.85
CA GLU A 70 -8.65 1.46 -19.39
C GLU A 70 -9.35 2.31 -18.30
N SER A 71 -9.83 1.68 -17.23
CA SER A 71 -10.47 2.41 -16.13
C SER A 71 -9.46 3.19 -15.29
N ILE A 72 -8.24 2.66 -15.12
CA ILE A 72 -7.14 3.34 -14.44
C ILE A 72 -6.56 4.41 -15.35
N GLN A 73 -6.36 4.10 -16.63
CA GLN A 73 -5.81 5.03 -17.63
C GLN A 73 -6.56 6.36 -17.64
N LYS A 74 -7.89 6.31 -17.62
CA LYS A 74 -8.75 7.51 -17.67
C LYS A 74 -8.60 8.43 -16.46
N VAL A 75 -7.99 7.97 -15.37
CA VAL A 75 -8.02 8.70 -14.09
C VAL A 75 -6.65 8.97 -13.50
N VAL A 76 -5.55 8.35 -13.94
CA VAL A 76 -4.20 8.54 -13.35
C VAL A 76 -3.31 9.49 -14.17
N LEU A 77 -2.14 9.84 -13.62
CA LEU A 77 -1.08 10.61 -14.29
C LEU A 77 -1.58 11.95 -14.87
N THR A 78 -1.52 12.13 -16.19
CA THR A 78 -1.96 13.34 -16.89
C THR A 78 -3.48 13.48 -16.96
N ASN A 79 -4.22 12.38 -16.80
CA ASN A 79 -5.68 12.36 -16.79
C ASN A 79 -6.28 12.66 -15.40
N ALA A 80 -5.44 12.67 -14.36
CA ALA A 80 -5.85 13.08 -13.02
C ALA A 80 -5.90 14.62 -12.89
N PRO A 81 -6.91 15.19 -12.20
CA PRO A 81 -6.90 16.59 -11.77
C PRO A 81 -5.60 16.94 -11.02
N GLU A 82 -5.05 18.14 -11.25
CA GLU A 82 -3.72 18.56 -10.76
C GLU A 82 -3.47 18.24 -9.27
N TYR A 83 -4.42 18.56 -8.40
CA TYR A 83 -4.29 18.38 -6.95
C TYR A 83 -4.60 16.95 -6.46
N LEU A 84 -4.99 16.05 -7.35
CA LEU A 84 -5.47 14.70 -7.00
C LEU A 84 -4.72 13.59 -7.76
N LYS A 85 -3.47 13.85 -8.15
CA LYS A 85 -2.61 12.87 -8.84
C LYS A 85 -2.16 11.72 -7.94
N LEU A 86 -2.10 11.93 -6.61
CA LEU A 86 -1.59 10.98 -5.61
C LEU A 86 -0.11 10.56 -5.82
N THR A 87 0.62 11.29 -6.64
CA THR A 87 2.01 10.97 -7.02
C THR A 87 3.06 11.67 -6.16
N SER A 88 2.67 12.52 -5.20
CA SER A 88 3.62 13.29 -4.38
C SER A 88 4.31 12.42 -3.33
N SER A 89 5.52 12.81 -2.93
CA SER A 89 6.29 12.06 -1.92
C SER A 89 5.55 11.98 -0.59
N GLN A 90 4.89 13.07 -0.20
CA GLN A 90 4.12 13.11 1.02
C GLN A 90 2.94 12.12 0.99
N ILE A 91 2.14 12.13 -0.08
CA ILE A 91 0.98 11.24 -0.20
C ILE A 91 1.41 9.77 -0.20
N GLN A 92 2.49 9.43 -0.90
CA GLN A 92 3.01 8.06 -0.88
C GLN A 92 3.46 7.63 0.52
N LYS A 93 4.13 8.52 1.27
CA LYS A 93 4.50 8.25 2.67
C LYS A 93 3.27 8.06 3.56
N ASP A 94 2.23 8.86 3.36
CA ASP A 94 0.98 8.73 4.11
C ASP A 94 0.31 7.37 3.83
N ILE A 95 0.28 6.93 2.56
CA ILE A 95 -0.23 5.60 2.20
C ILE A 95 0.64 4.48 2.80
N VAL A 96 1.97 4.60 2.73
CA VAL A 96 2.90 3.63 3.35
C VAL A 96 2.67 3.56 4.86
N SER A 97 2.47 4.71 5.51
CA SER A 97 2.18 4.79 6.94
C SER A 97 0.87 4.07 7.30
N ALA A 98 -0.19 4.29 6.51
CA ALA A 98 -1.46 3.59 6.69
C ALA A 98 -1.29 2.07 6.54
N ILE A 99 -0.61 1.61 5.48
CA ILE A 99 -0.31 0.18 5.27
C ILE A 99 0.48 -0.40 6.45
N ALA A 100 1.50 0.32 6.94
CA ALA A 100 2.30 -0.11 8.08
C ALA A 100 1.46 -0.20 9.36
N SER A 101 0.52 0.73 9.57
CA SER A 101 -0.41 0.67 10.71
C SER A 101 -1.30 -0.57 10.66
N GLU A 102 -1.91 -0.86 9.51
CA GLU A 102 -2.75 -2.05 9.33
C GLU A 102 -1.98 -3.36 9.54
N ILE A 103 -0.75 -3.45 9.01
CA ILE A 103 0.13 -4.60 9.22
C ILE A 103 0.45 -4.75 10.70
N ARG A 104 0.81 -3.65 11.38
CA ARG A 104 1.14 -3.65 12.81
C ARG A 104 -0.06 -4.11 13.64
N GLU A 105 -1.25 -3.58 13.38
CA GLU A 105 -2.47 -3.96 14.09
C GLU A 105 -2.82 -5.42 13.86
N THR A 106 -2.65 -5.92 12.62
CA THR A 106 -2.83 -7.34 12.29
C THR A 106 -1.87 -8.20 13.12
N ILE A 107 -0.57 -7.89 13.12
CA ILE A 107 0.45 -8.64 13.89
C ILE A 107 0.12 -8.62 15.40
N ILE A 108 -0.23 -7.46 15.96
CA ILE A 108 -0.60 -7.34 17.38
C ILE A 108 -1.82 -8.21 17.68
N SER A 109 -2.84 -8.18 16.81
CA SER A 109 -4.04 -9.00 16.99
C SER A 109 -3.78 -10.50 16.89
N GLU A 110 -2.83 -10.91 16.04
CA GLU A 110 -2.42 -12.31 15.88
C GLU A 110 -1.64 -12.82 17.10
N ILE A 111 -0.80 -11.97 17.71
CA ILE A 111 -0.10 -12.29 18.97
C ILE A 111 -1.11 -12.36 20.13
N GLY A 112 -2.06 -11.42 20.18
CA GLY A 112 -3.02 -11.28 21.26
C GLY A 112 -2.33 -11.17 22.63
N ASP A 113 -2.85 -11.90 23.62
CA ASP A 113 -2.24 -12.04 24.96
C ASP A 113 -1.26 -13.23 25.05
N GLY A 114 -0.83 -13.77 23.90
CA GLY A 114 0.08 -14.91 23.82
C GLY A 114 1.51 -14.58 24.25
N LEU A 115 2.27 -15.62 24.58
CA LEU A 115 3.71 -15.47 24.83
C LEU A 115 4.45 -15.29 23.51
N PHE A 116 5.31 -14.28 23.46
CA PHE A 116 6.24 -14.04 22.37
C PHE A 116 7.66 -13.90 22.93
N SER A 117 8.65 -14.19 22.09
CA SER A 117 10.05 -13.88 22.34
C SER A 117 10.52 -12.78 21.40
N ILE A 118 11.41 -11.92 21.89
CA ILE A 118 12.10 -10.92 21.09
C ILE A 118 13.55 -11.38 20.94
N LEU A 119 14.02 -11.49 19.71
CA LEU A 119 15.44 -11.65 19.40
C LEU A 119 15.99 -10.30 18.94
N ILE A 120 17.10 -9.89 19.52
CA ILE A 120 17.80 -8.66 19.17
C ILE A 120 19.19 -9.05 18.72
N ASP A 121 19.55 -8.65 17.50
CA ASP A 121 20.89 -8.83 16.95
C ASP A 121 21.45 -7.47 16.54
N GLU A 122 22.71 -7.21 16.89
CA GLU A 122 23.40 -5.96 16.57
C GLU A 122 24.61 -6.29 15.68
N SER A 123 24.72 -5.57 14.57
CA SER A 123 25.83 -5.71 13.64
C SER A 123 26.28 -4.34 13.14
N ARG A 124 27.55 -4.22 12.78
CA ARG A 124 28.13 -2.98 12.30
C ARG A 124 28.28 -2.99 10.79
N ASP A 125 27.79 -1.97 10.11
CA ASP A 125 27.92 -1.85 8.66
C ASP A 125 29.29 -1.30 8.22
N VAL A 126 29.55 -1.30 6.90
CA VAL A 126 30.79 -0.79 6.30
C VAL A 126 31.04 0.70 6.55
N SER A 127 29.99 1.44 6.93
CA SER A 127 30.08 2.85 7.33
C SER A 127 30.29 3.03 8.83
N VAL A 128 30.59 1.94 9.55
CA VAL A 128 30.94 1.93 10.97
C VAL A 128 29.72 2.27 11.85
N LYS A 129 28.51 2.24 11.27
CA LYS A 129 27.24 2.46 11.98
C LYS A 129 26.69 1.13 12.49
N GLU A 130 26.23 1.14 13.73
CA GLU A 130 25.52 0.00 14.32
C GLU A 130 24.12 -0.11 13.71
N GLN A 131 23.72 -1.33 13.39
CA GLN A 131 22.41 -1.71 12.86
C GLN A 131 21.82 -2.78 13.78
N MET A 132 20.56 -2.61 14.18
CA MET A 132 19.88 -3.53 15.08
C MET A 132 18.70 -4.20 14.38
N ALA A 133 18.71 -5.53 14.34
CA ALA A 133 17.58 -6.34 13.90
C ALA A 133 16.77 -6.79 15.11
N ILE A 134 15.46 -6.55 15.08
CA ILE A 134 14.51 -7.02 16.09
C ILE A 134 13.57 -8.02 15.42
N VAL A 135 13.52 -9.24 15.93
CA VAL A 135 12.62 -10.29 15.46
C VAL A 135 11.62 -10.63 16.55
N PHE A 136 10.33 -10.59 16.21
CA PHE A 136 9.27 -11.11 17.05
C PHE A 136 9.01 -12.57 16.66
N ASP A 137 9.20 -13.49 17.60
CA ASP A 137 8.88 -14.89 17.42
C ASP A 137 7.70 -15.26 18.33
N THR A 138 6.66 -15.86 17.76
CA THR A 138 5.52 -16.33 18.52
C THR A 138 5.82 -17.76 18.94
N ILE A 139 5.85 -18.02 20.26
CA ILE A 139 6.04 -19.40 20.75
C ILE A 139 4.76 -20.13 20.43
N MET A 140 4.80 -20.81 19.29
CA MET A 140 3.65 -21.46 18.73
C MET A 140 3.04 -22.42 19.76
N ASN A 141 1.78 -22.21 20.12
CA ASN A 141 0.91 -23.18 20.78
C ASN A 141 0.66 -24.44 19.89
N ARG A 142 1.62 -24.86 19.04
CA ARG A 142 1.56 -26.10 18.25
C ARG A 142 1.57 -27.36 19.12
N PHE A 143 1.85 -27.25 20.42
CA PHE A 143 1.70 -28.38 21.35
C PHE A 143 0.25 -28.68 21.74
N GLN A 144 -0.71 -27.76 21.59
CA GLN A 144 -2.12 -28.08 21.85
C GLN A 144 -2.79 -28.78 20.65
N ASN A 145 -2.50 -28.39 19.41
CA ASN A 145 -3.10 -29.04 18.22
C ASN A 145 -2.53 -30.44 17.91
N MET A 146 -1.41 -30.85 18.51
CA MET A 146 -0.93 -32.24 18.43
C MET A 146 -1.48 -33.16 19.53
N LYS A 147 -1.99 -32.62 20.65
CA LYS A 147 -2.60 -33.43 21.71
C LYS A 147 -4.04 -33.83 21.39
N THR A 148 -4.78 -33.02 20.61
CA THR A 148 -6.19 -33.33 20.25
C THR A 148 -6.34 -34.40 19.16
N ARG A 149 -5.26 -34.82 18.48
CA ARG A 149 -5.29 -35.89 17.45
C ARG A 149 -4.72 -37.25 17.90
N ARG A 150 -4.25 -37.37 19.15
CA ARG A 150 -3.74 -38.66 19.70
C ARG A 150 -4.64 -39.27 20.78
N GLY A 151 -5.85 -38.73 20.98
CA GLY A 151 -6.83 -39.22 21.97
C GLY A 151 -8.09 -39.86 21.39
N VAL A 152 -8.08 -40.21 20.09
CA VAL A 152 -9.17 -40.97 19.46
C VAL A 152 -8.55 -42.09 18.65
N LEU A 153 -8.15 -43.16 19.33
CA LEU A 153 -8.03 -44.55 18.87
C LEU A 153 -7.99 -45.44 20.11
#